data_AF-A0A1T1BX93-F1
#
_entry.id   AF-A0A1T1BX93-F1
#
_cell.length_a   1.000
_cell.length_b   1.000
_cell.length_c   1.000
_cell.angle_alpha   90.00
_cell.angle_beta   90.00
_cell.angle_gamma   90.00
#
_symmetry.space_group_name_H-M   'P 1'
#
loop_
_entity.id
_entity.type
_entity.pdbx_description
1 polymer ?
#
loop_
_entity_poly.entity_id
_entity_poly.type
_entity_poly.pdbx_seq_one_letter_code
_entity_poly.pdbx_strand_id
1 'polypeptide(L)' 'MSEEINKNNYSADSIQALEGMEHVRMRPSMYIGDVGVRGLHHLVYEVVDNSIDEAMGGHCDTISVAIN' A
#
# COMPACT_ATOMS: atom_id res chain seq x y z
N MET A 1 -15.44 42.58 18.58
CA MET A 1 -16.14 41.61 17.75
C MET A 1 -15.42 40.29 17.96
N SER A 2 -15.92 39.43 18.85
CA SER A 2 -15.36 38.10 19.07
C SER A 2 -15.70 37.25 17.85
N GLU A 3 -14.69 36.83 17.10
CA GLU A 3 -14.86 35.86 16.01
C GLU A 3 -15.46 34.58 16.60
N GLU A 4 -16.69 34.24 16.19
CA GLU A 4 -17.27 32.94 16.49
C GLU A 4 -16.41 31.87 15.83
N ILE A 5 -15.80 31.02 16.65
CA ILE A 5 -15.21 29.76 16.20
C ILE A 5 -16.39 28.95 15.65
N ASN A 6 -16.56 28.94 14.32
CA ASN A 6 -17.44 28.01 13.63
C ASN A 6 -17.09 26.61 14.14
N LYS A 7 -17.92 26.06 15.03
CA LYS A 7 -17.84 24.66 15.45
C LYS A 7 -18.10 23.85 14.19
N ASN A 8 -17.01 23.40 13.58
CA ASN A 8 -16.99 22.48 12.45
C ASN A 8 -18.10 21.44 12.60
N ASN A 9 -18.86 21.23 11.52
CA ASN A 9 -19.82 20.15 11.31
C ASN A 9 -19.13 18.77 11.29
N TYR A 10 -18.30 18.48 12.30
CA TYR A 10 -17.71 17.18 12.49
C TYR A 10 -18.73 16.30 13.21
N SER A 11 -19.41 15.46 12.44
CA SER A 11 -20.40 14.48 12.91
C SER A 11 -19.89 13.06 12.71
N ALA A 12 -20.68 12.06 13.11
CA ALA A 12 -20.39 10.65 12.82
C ALA A 12 -20.20 10.40 11.31
N ASP A 13 -20.92 11.13 10.45
CA ASP A 13 -20.82 11.02 8.99
C ASP A 13 -19.48 11.53 8.43
N SER A 14 -18.69 12.27 9.24
CA SER A 14 -17.34 12.70 8.88
C SER A 14 -16.30 11.57 9.00
N ILE A 15 -16.68 10.42 9.58
CA ILE A 15 -15.83 9.25 9.70
C ILE A 15 -16.15 8.26 8.58
N GLN A 16 -15.16 8.00 7.74
CA GLN A 16 -15.26 6.98 6.69
C GLN A 16 -14.40 5.77 7.08
N ALA A 17 -15.02 4.60 7.14
CA ALA A 17 -14.31 3.33 7.13
C ALA A 17 -14.03 2.94 5.69
N LEU A 18 -12.78 2.59 5.39
CA LEU A 18 -12.36 2.10 4.08
C LEU A 18 -12.33 0.59 4.12
N GLU A 19 -13.06 -0.06 3.21
CA GLU A 19 -13.22 -1.52 3.20
C GLU A 19 -12.22 -2.21 2.29
N GLY A 20 -11.88 -3.46 2.62
CA GLY A 20 -10.98 -4.29 1.81
C GLY A 20 -9.63 -3.61 1.54
N MET A 21 -9.25 -3.50 0.26
CA MET A 21 -7.99 -2.88 -0.16
C MET A 21 -8.10 -1.38 -0.50
N GLU A 22 -9.25 -0.75 -0.25
CA GLU A 22 -9.46 0.66 -0.64
C GLU A 22 -8.41 1.59 0.01
N HIS A 23 -8.10 1.34 1.28
CA HIS A 23 -7.11 2.09 2.02
C HIS A 23 -5.68 1.95 1.45
N VAL A 24 -5.32 0.78 0.92
CA VAL A 24 -4.04 0.54 0.24
C VAL A 24 -3.97 1.36 -1.05
N ARG A 25 -5.05 1.41 -1.82
CA ARG A 25 -5.12 2.16 -3.08
C ARG A 25 -5.15 3.68 -2.85
N MET A 26 -5.81 4.12 -1.78
CA MET A 26 -5.91 5.54 -1.41
C MET A 26 -4.61 6.07 -0.80
N ARG A 27 -3.85 5.22 -0.09
CA ARG A 27 -2.61 5.59 0.60
C ARG A 27 -1.46 4.59 0.31
N PRO A 28 -1.09 4.38 -0.97
CA PRO A 28 -0.14 3.34 -1.36
C PRO A 28 1.25 3.53 -0.74
N SER A 29 1.73 4.77 -0.59
CA SER A 29 3.03 5.06 0.03
C SER A 29 3.17 4.53 1.46
N MET A 30 2.05 4.31 2.18
CA MET A 30 2.09 3.69 3.51
C MET A 30 2.53 2.22 3.45
N TYR A 31 2.27 1.54 2.32
CA TYR A 31 2.53 0.12 2.11
C TYR A 31 3.81 -0.11 1.33
N ILE A 32 4.05 0.69 0.29
CA ILE A 32 5.18 0.51 -0.66
C ILE A 32 6.24 1.63 -0.56
N GLY A 33 6.17 2.46 0.48
CA GLY A 33 7.11 3.54 0.77
C GLY A 33 6.92 4.81 -0.08
N ASP A 34 6.86 4.71 -1.40
CA ASP A 34 6.52 5.81 -2.31
C ASP A 34 5.75 5.36 -3.55
N VAL A 35 5.30 6.31 -4.37
CA VAL A 35 4.58 6.05 -5.65
C VAL A 35 5.45 6.36 -6.89
N GLY A 36 6.76 6.55 -6.67
CA GLY A 36 7.73 6.81 -7.72
C GLY A 36 8.41 5.51 -8.18
N VAL A 37 9.61 5.67 -8.75
CA VAL A 37 10.39 4.55 -9.29
C VAL A 37 10.70 3.50 -8.22
N ARG A 38 11.01 3.92 -6.99
CA ARG A 38 11.33 2.97 -5.91
C ARG A 38 10.11 2.15 -5.52
N GLY A 39 8.95 2.79 -5.35
CA GLY A 39 7.70 2.09 -5.09
C GLY A 39 7.30 1.12 -6.20
N LEU A 40 7.52 1.52 -7.46
CA LEU A 40 7.29 0.62 -8.60
C LEU A 40 8.16 -0.65 -8.53
N HIS A 41 9.46 -0.50 -8.27
CA HIS A 41 10.35 -1.66 -8.11
C HIS A 41 10.03 -2.48 -6.86
N HIS A 42 9.57 -1.85 -5.78
CA HIS A 42 9.13 -2.54 -4.57
C HIS A 42 8.00 -3.54 -4.86
N LEU A 43 7.03 -3.18 -5.71
CA LEU A 43 5.99 -4.12 -6.13
C LEU A 43 6.54 -5.37 -6.82
N VAL A 44 7.63 -5.24 -7.59
CA VAL A 44 8.30 -6.39 -8.20
C VAL A 44 9.03 -7.21 -7.13
N TYR A 45 9.72 -6.55 -6.20
CA TYR A 45 10.43 -7.21 -5.12
C TYR A 45 9.50 -8.06 -4.26
N GLU A 46 8.32 -7.56 -3.90
CA GLU A 46 7.33 -8.35 -3.14
C GLU A 46 6.98 -9.69 -3.80
N VAL A 47 6.88 -9.74 -5.14
CA VAL A 47 6.60 -11.00 -5.86
C VAL A 47 7.84 -11.89 -5.92
N VAL A 48 9.01 -11.30 -6.12
CA VAL A 48 10.29 -12.03 -6.14
C VAL A 48 10.61 -12.60 -4.77
N ASP A 49 10.37 -11.84 -3.69
CA ASP A 49 10.64 -12.25 -2.31
C ASP A 49 9.73 -13.40 -1.90
N ASN A 50 8.43 -13.35 -2.25
CA ASN A 50 7.55 -14.51 -2.09
C ASN A 50 8.05 -15.75 -2.86
N SER A 51 8.68 -15.56 -4.03
CA SER A 51 9.28 -16.67 -4.78
C SER A 51 10.55 -17.21 -4.10
N ILE A 52 11.35 -16.33 -3.47
CA ILE A 52 12.52 -16.70 -2.67
C ILE A 52 12.10 -17.48 -1.43
N ASP A 53 11.00 -17.10 -0.77
CA ASP A 53 10.47 -17.82 0.39
C ASP A 53 10.12 -19.28 0.04
N GLU A 54 9.50 -19.51 -1.12
CA GLU A 54 9.24 -20.87 -1.63
C GLU A 54 10.53 -21.64 -1.96
N ALA A 55 11.55 -20.95 -2.45
CA ALA A 55 12.87 -21.55 -2.70
C ALA A 55 13.57 -21.92 -1.39
N MET A 56 13.48 -21.06 -0.36
CA MET A 56 13.98 -21.34 0.99
C MET A 56 13.22 -22.49 1.67
N GLY A 57 11.93 -22.65 1.35
CA GLY A 57 11.12 -23.79 1.75
C GLY A 57 11.48 -25.10 1.02
N GLY A 58 12.31 -25.05 -0.02
CA GLY A 58 12.69 -26.21 -0.83
C GLY A 58 11.63 -26.63 -1.85
N HIS A 59 10.67 -25.76 -2.15
CA HIS A 59 9.59 -26.00 -3.12
C HIS A 59 9.83 -25.34 -4.48
N CYS A 60 10.80 -24.44 -4.58
CA CYS A 60 11.23 -23.80 -5.81
C CYS A 60 12.75 -23.99 -6.01
N ASP A 61 13.17 -24.31 -7.23
CA ASP A 61 14.59 -24.45 -7.60
C ASP A 61 15.08 -23.35 -8.55
N THR A 62 14.17 -22.67 -9.25
CA THR A 62 14.45 -21.72 -10.31
C THR A 62 13.44 -20.58 -10.29
N ILE A 63 13.93 -19.34 -10.18
CA ILE A 63 13.13 -18.12 -10.28
C ILE A 63 13.54 -17.41 -11.59
N SER A 64 12.57 -17.09 -12.44
CA SER A 64 12.80 -16.37 -13.70
C SER A 64 12.03 -15.05 -13.71
N VAL A 65 12.71 -13.97 -14.11
CA VAL A 65 12.13 -12.64 -14.23
C VAL A 65 12.32 -12.16 -15.67
N ALA A 66 11.24 -11.71 -16.31
CA ALA A 66 11.25 -11.17 -17.66
C ALA A 66 10.54 -9.81 -17.70
N ILE A 67 11.06 -8.90 -18.51
CA ILE A 67 10.44 -7.61 -18.82
C ILE A 67 9.97 -7.69 -20.27
N ASN A 68 8.70 -7.36 -20.51
CA ASN A 68 8.05 -7.46 -21.82
C ASN A 68 8.37 -6.28 -22.74
#